data_AF-A0A6L7IGS9-F1
#
_entry.id   AF-A0A6L7IGS9-F1
#
_cell.length_a   1.000
_cell.length_b   1.000
_cell.length_c   1.000
_cell.angle_alpha   90.00
_cell.angle_beta   90.00
_cell.angle_gamma   90.00
#
_symmetry.space_group_name_H-M   'P 1'
#
loop_
_entity.id
_entity.type
_entity.pdbx_description
1 polymer ?
#
loop_
_entity_poly.entity_id
_entity_poly.type
_entity_poly.pdbx_seq_one_letter_code
_entity_poly.pdbx_strand_id
1 'polypeptide(L)'
;MQELIHHTTQTLEFHLDQLNKVQEVYLAKSFDFDSQFDAFLHQLLDYFKAKGNTTRESEVLKIMSMIETVKRGFNPVKLENISSGKRNLLYGFSFNGIEMIHGFLTELLAKEQKKIDESEELLSGLMISLYQNNILDDATIKELNSVIKIGQFWEQLLSQNTSIAGINKKLRLSLLSEDIYLIIEKILTKIT
;
A
#
# COMPACT_ATOMS: atom_id res chain seq x y z
N MET A 1 -1.37 9.50 -12.26
CA MET A 1 -0.59 8.47 -13.00
C MET A 1 -0.89 7.15 -12.29
N GLN A 2 -1.36 6.12 -12.99
CA GLN A 2 -1.59 4.82 -12.36
C GLN A 2 -0.20 4.21 -12.08
N GLU A 3 0.06 3.84 -10.83
CA GLU A 3 1.32 3.24 -10.42
C GLU A 3 1.19 1.73 -10.29
N LEU A 4 2.34 1.06 -10.35
CA LEU A 4 2.44 -0.38 -10.09
C LEU A 4 1.85 -0.69 -8.70
N ILE A 5 0.87 -1.59 -8.65
CA ILE A 5 0.21 -1.94 -7.39
C ILE A 5 1.21 -2.56 -6.41
N HIS A 6 2.13 -3.38 -6.91
CA HIS A 6 3.19 -3.99 -6.11
C HIS A 6 4.10 -2.94 -5.45
N HIS A 7 4.48 -1.89 -6.20
CA HIS A 7 5.26 -0.77 -5.66
C HIS A 7 4.48 -0.02 -4.57
N THR A 8 3.18 0.20 -4.81
CA THR A 8 2.32 0.88 -3.84
C THR A 8 2.18 0.08 -2.55
N THR A 9 1.93 -1.24 -2.63
CA THR A 9 1.88 -2.15 -1.49
C THR A 9 3.18 -2.11 -0.68
N GLN A 10 4.33 -2.28 -1.35
CA GLN A 10 5.65 -2.23 -0.71
C GLN A 10 5.92 -0.89 0.00
N THR A 11 5.51 0.22 -0.62
CA THR A 11 5.69 1.55 -0.02
C THR A 11 4.82 1.72 1.24
N LEU A 12 3.58 1.23 1.22
CA LEU A 12 2.71 1.24 2.38
C LEU A 12 3.24 0.35 3.52
N GLU A 13 3.75 -0.84 3.20
CA GLU A 13 4.43 -1.72 4.16
C GLU A 13 5.66 -1.06 4.77
N PHE A 14 6.46 -0.37 3.96
CA PHE A 14 7.62 0.39 4.43
C PHE A 14 7.23 1.48 5.44
N HIS A 15 6.15 2.24 5.18
CA HIS A 15 5.67 3.25 6.12
C HIS A 15 5.10 2.63 7.40
N LEU A 16 4.45 1.47 7.33
CA LEU A 16 4.01 0.73 8.52
C LEU A 16 5.20 0.25 9.35
N ASP A 17 6.27 -0.25 8.72
CA ASP A 17 7.51 -0.61 9.41
C ASP A 17 8.14 0.59 10.12
N GLN A 18 8.19 1.76 9.47
CA GLN A 18 8.69 2.97 10.11
C GLN A 18 7.81 3.40 11.29
N LEU A 19 6.49 3.29 11.17
CA LEU A 19 5.57 3.58 12.27
C LEU A 19 5.79 2.64 13.45
N ASN A 20 6.00 1.35 13.21
CA ASN A 20 6.28 0.36 14.25
C ASN A 20 7.55 0.73 15.03
N LYS A 21 8.62 1.15 14.34
CA LYS A 21 9.85 1.63 15.00
C LYS A 21 9.59 2.85 15.87
N VAL A 22 8.81 3.83 15.37
CA VAL A 22 8.42 5.00 16.17
C VAL A 22 7.61 4.57 17.40
N GLN A 23 6.74 3.57 17.27
CA GLN A 23 5.94 3.04 18.36
C GLN A 23 6.78 2.28 19.40
N GLU A 24 7.81 1.53 18.99
CA GLU A 24 8.78 0.92 19.90
C GLU A 24 9.50 1.99 20.75
N VAL A 25 9.91 3.09 20.11
CA VAL A 25 10.55 4.24 20.77
C VAL A 25 9.59 4.96 21.73
N TYR A 26 8.31 5.07 21.36
CA TYR A 26 7.25 5.57 22.23
C TYR A 26 7.07 4.69 23.48
N LEU A 27 6.98 3.37 23.29
CA LEU A 27 6.82 2.38 24.37
C LEU A 27 8.02 2.36 25.31
N ALA A 28 9.23 2.53 24.77
CA ALA A 28 10.46 2.66 25.53
C ALA A 28 10.55 3.99 26.32
N LYS A 29 9.59 4.91 26.15
CA LYS A 29 9.60 6.26 26.73
C LYS A 29 10.89 7.02 26.42
N SER A 30 11.45 6.79 25.23
CA SER A 30 12.71 7.40 24.82
C SER A 30 12.61 8.92 24.70
N PHE A 31 13.70 9.61 25.01
CA PHE A 31 13.81 11.06 24.79
C PHE A 31 13.75 11.43 23.30
N ASP A 32 14.16 10.52 22.41
CA ASP A 32 14.22 10.76 20.97
C ASP A 32 12.88 10.60 20.26
N PHE A 33 11.83 10.15 20.98
CA PHE A 33 10.51 9.90 20.42
C PHE A 33 9.98 11.10 19.62
N ASP A 34 10.03 12.30 20.21
CA ASP A 34 9.48 13.51 19.60
C ASP A 34 10.12 13.79 18.23
N SER A 35 11.44 13.67 18.13
CA SER A 35 12.17 13.90 16.88
C SER A 35 11.90 12.83 15.84
N GLN A 36 11.85 11.56 16.24
CA GLN A 36 11.61 10.45 15.31
C GLN A 36 10.18 10.46 14.77
N PHE A 37 9.21 10.76 15.64
CA PHE A 37 7.82 10.85 15.22
C PHE A 37 7.58 12.04 14.28
N ASP A 38 8.20 13.19 14.57
CA ASP A 38 8.13 14.36 13.70
C ASP A 38 8.75 14.08 12.32
N ALA A 39 9.92 13.44 12.27
CA ALA A 39 10.56 13.03 11.01
C ALA A 39 9.67 12.06 10.21
N PHE A 40 9.08 11.06 10.88
CA PHE A 40 8.15 10.14 10.26
C PHE A 40 6.91 10.85 9.68
N LEU A 41 6.31 11.79 10.43
CA LEU A 41 5.15 12.55 9.98
C LEU A 41 5.44 13.35 8.72
N HIS A 42 6.60 14.00 8.63
CA HIS A 42 7.02 14.72 7.43
C HIS A 42 7.24 13.78 6.24
N GLN A 43 7.92 12.65 6.45
CA GLN A 43 8.13 11.65 5.41
C GLN A 43 6.79 11.11 4.87
N LEU A 44 5.84 10.83 5.76
CA LEU A 44 4.51 10.35 5.39
C LEU A 44 3.69 11.43 4.67
N LEU A 45 3.81 12.69 5.09
CA LEU A 45 3.18 13.82 4.41
C LEU A 45 3.68 13.95 2.97
N ASP A 46 5.00 13.88 2.77
CA ASP A 46 5.62 13.99 1.44
C ASP A 46 5.17 12.85 0.52
N TYR A 47 5.04 11.63 1.06
CA TYR A 47 4.47 10.50 0.33
C TYR A 47 3.05 10.80 -0.19
N PHE A 48 2.14 11.27 0.69
CA PHE A 48 0.77 11.56 0.28
C PHE A 48 0.66 12.75 -0.69
N LYS A 49 1.54 13.75 -0.54
CA LYS A 49 1.65 14.87 -1.49
C LYS A 49 2.09 14.39 -2.88
N ALA A 50 3.14 13.57 -2.94
CA ALA A 50 3.62 13.02 -4.20
C ALA A 50 2.54 12.18 -4.92
N LYS A 51 1.72 11.47 -4.15
CA LYS A 51 0.56 10.71 -4.65
C LYS A 51 -0.66 11.56 -5.02
N GLY A 52 -0.70 12.84 -4.64
CA GLY A 52 -1.86 13.70 -4.80
C GLY A 52 -3.07 13.29 -3.94
N ASN A 53 -2.85 12.60 -2.83
CA ASN A 53 -3.91 12.15 -1.93
C ASN A 53 -4.23 13.22 -0.88
N THR A 54 -5.01 14.22 -1.29
CA THR A 54 -5.34 15.40 -0.46
C THR A 54 -6.05 15.06 0.84
N THR A 55 -6.83 13.96 0.87
CA THR A 55 -7.54 13.51 2.07
C THR A 55 -6.54 13.04 3.13
N ARG A 56 -5.64 12.12 2.76
CA ARG A 56 -4.65 11.58 3.71
C ARG A 56 -3.59 12.62 4.06
N GLU A 57 -3.21 13.49 3.11
CA GLU A 57 -2.40 14.66 3.39
C GLU A 57 -3.02 15.52 4.51
N SER A 58 -4.31 15.83 4.41
CA SER A 58 -5.03 16.64 5.42
C SER A 58 -5.08 15.96 6.79
N GLU A 59 -5.23 14.63 6.83
CA GLU A 59 -5.21 13.87 8.08
C GLU A 59 -3.84 13.91 8.76
N VAL A 60 -2.75 13.77 8.01
CA VAL A 60 -1.38 13.91 8.55
C VAL A 60 -1.14 15.33 9.05
N LEU A 61 -1.51 16.36 8.28
CA LEU A 61 -1.39 17.76 8.69
C LEU A 61 -2.19 18.07 9.95
N LYS A 62 -3.38 17.46 10.12
CA LYS A 62 -4.17 17.60 11.33
C LYS A 62 -3.43 17.04 12.55
N ILE A 63 -2.81 15.87 12.43
CA ILE A 63 -2.00 15.26 13.51
C ILE A 63 -0.83 16.16 13.87
N MET A 64 -0.06 16.61 12.87
CA MET A 64 1.06 17.54 13.06
C MET A 64 0.60 18.83 13.77
N SER A 65 -0.53 19.40 13.34
CA SER A 65 -1.09 20.63 13.93
C SER A 65 -1.50 20.45 15.38
N MET A 66 -2.10 19.31 15.73
CA MET A 66 -2.45 18.99 17.13
C MET A 66 -1.18 18.91 17.99
N ILE A 67 -0.16 18.20 17.52
CA ILE A 67 1.12 18.04 18.23
C ILE A 67 1.81 19.40 18.43
N GLU A 68 1.90 20.21 17.38
CA GLU A 68 2.48 21.55 17.45
C GLU A 68 1.72 22.49 18.39
N THR A 69 0.39 22.39 18.43
CA THR A 69 -0.43 23.18 19.35
C THR A 69 -0.13 22.82 20.81
N VAL A 70 0.04 21.53 21.13
CA VAL A 70 0.51 21.11 22.46
C VAL A 70 1.92 21.61 22.74
N LYS A 71 2.85 21.50 21.79
CA LYS A 71 4.23 22.01 21.93
C LYS A 71 4.26 23.54 22.16
N ARG A 72 3.31 24.29 21.61
CA ARG A 72 3.13 25.73 21.88
C ARG A 72 2.49 26.05 23.23
N GLY A 73 2.01 25.04 23.96
CA GLY A 73 1.44 25.18 25.29
C GLY A 73 -0.09 25.33 25.32
N PHE A 74 -0.78 24.98 24.23
CA PHE A 74 -2.23 25.03 24.14
C PHE A 74 -2.83 23.63 24.02
N ASN A 75 -4.00 23.40 24.64
CA ASN A 75 -4.76 22.18 24.42
C ASN A 75 -5.47 22.25 23.05
N PRO A 76 -5.20 21.35 22.08
CA PRO A 76 -5.78 21.41 20.74
C PRO A 76 -7.30 21.26 20.69
N VAL A 77 -7.90 20.67 21.73
CA VAL A 77 -9.34 20.42 21.82
C VAL A 77 -10.04 21.53 22.59
N LYS A 78 -9.47 21.97 23.72
CA LYS A 78 -10.08 23.00 24.58
C LYS A 78 -9.70 24.43 24.18
N LEU A 79 -8.62 24.61 23.44
CA LEU A 79 -8.03 25.90 23.07
C LEU A 79 -7.60 26.76 24.27
N GLU A 80 -7.30 26.11 25.39
CA GLU A 80 -6.85 26.73 26.63
C GLU A 80 -5.34 26.54 26.84
N ASN A 81 -4.73 27.45 27.60
CA ASN A 81 -3.33 27.30 28.05
C ASN A 81 -3.17 26.06 28.93
N ILE A 82 -2.09 25.32 28.70
CA ILE A 82 -1.73 24.15 29.50
C ILE A 82 -0.95 24.63 30.73
N SER A 83 -1.61 24.61 31.89
CA SER A 83 -1.01 25.03 33.17
C SER A 83 -0.03 24.00 33.76
N SER A 84 -0.26 22.70 33.51
CA SER A 84 0.63 21.60 33.92
C SER A 84 0.41 20.37 33.03
N GLY A 85 1.34 19.40 33.08
CA GLY A 85 1.17 18.13 32.38
C GLY A 85 1.32 18.18 30.85
N LYS A 86 1.96 19.21 30.29
CA LYS A 86 2.22 19.37 28.85
C LYS A 86 2.82 18.11 28.20
N ARG A 87 3.78 17.46 28.86
CA ARG A 87 4.42 16.24 28.36
C ARG A 87 3.42 15.07 28.25
N ASN A 88 2.52 14.92 29.23
CA ASN A 88 1.51 13.87 29.21
C ASN A 88 0.47 14.12 28.12
N LEU A 89 0.04 15.38 27.94
CA LEU A 89 -0.83 15.75 26.83
C LEU A 89 -0.16 15.49 25.49
N LEU A 90 1.11 15.86 25.35
CA LEU A 90 1.87 15.63 24.12
C LEU A 90 1.92 14.14 23.78
N TYR A 91 2.24 13.29 24.75
CA TYR A 91 2.22 11.84 24.55
C TYR A 91 0.82 11.30 24.22
N GLY A 92 -0.23 11.81 24.87
CA GLY A 92 -1.60 11.40 24.58
C GLY A 92 -2.03 11.73 23.14
N PHE A 93 -1.74 12.95 22.66
CA PHE A 93 -2.00 13.32 21.27
C PHE A 93 -1.08 12.60 20.30
N SER A 94 0.16 12.31 20.68
CA SER A 94 1.08 11.55 19.82
C SER A 94 0.62 10.11 19.65
N PHE A 95 0.18 9.46 20.72
CA PHE A 95 -0.44 8.13 20.66
C PHE A 95 -1.69 8.13 19.79
N ASN A 96 -2.57 9.12 19.95
CA ASN A 96 -3.73 9.25 19.06
C ASN A 96 -3.32 9.40 17.58
N GLY A 97 -2.26 10.16 17.31
CA GLY A 97 -1.67 10.27 15.98
C GLY A 97 -1.17 8.94 15.44
N ILE A 98 -0.42 8.17 16.24
CA ILE A 98 0.05 6.82 15.89
C ILE A 98 -1.13 5.91 15.52
N GLU A 99 -2.16 5.84 16.37
CA GLU A 99 -3.33 4.99 16.13
C GLU A 99 -4.09 5.37 14.86
N MET A 100 -4.29 6.68 14.63
CA MET A 100 -4.94 7.17 13.41
C MET A 100 -4.14 6.79 12.15
N ILE A 101 -2.82 6.96 12.19
CA ILE A 101 -1.93 6.64 11.07
C ILE A 101 -1.91 5.14 10.80
N HIS A 102 -1.76 4.33 11.84
CA HIS A 102 -1.81 2.88 11.73
C HIS A 102 -3.13 2.43 11.08
N GLY A 103 -4.25 2.99 11.55
CA GLY A 103 -5.58 2.70 11.02
C GLY A 103 -5.70 2.97 9.52
N PHE A 104 -5.36 4.17 9.06
CA PHE A 104 -5.50 4.49 7.64
C PHE A 104 -4.46 3.81 6.75
N LEU A 105 -3.22 3.56 7.23
CA LEU A 105 -2.21 2.84 6.45
C LEU A 105 -2.62 1.39 6.25
N THR A 106 -3.12 0.73 7.30
CA THR A 106 -3.65 -0.63 7.23
C THR A 106 -4.85 -0.71 6.30
N GLU A 107 -5.76 0.27 6.36
CA GLU A 107 -6.92 0.34 5.47
C GLU A 107 -6.49 0.48 3.99
N LEU A 108 -5.51 1.33 3.70
CA LEU A 108 -4.98 1.51 2.35
C LEU A 108 -4.29 0.23 1.85
N LEU A 109 -3.46 -0.39 2.69
CA LEU A 109 -2.77 -1.63 2.36
C LEU A 109 -3.77 -2.76 2.07
N ALA A 110 -4.79 -2.92 2.91
CA ALA A 110 -5.83 -3.93 2.72
C ALA A 110 -6.60 -3.72 1.41
N LYS A 111 -6.84 -2.46 1.00
CA LYS A 111 -7.48 -2.14 -0.28
C LYS A 111 -6.63 -2.55 -1.47
N GLU A 112 -5.33 -2.29 -1.44
CA GLU A 112 -4.43 -2.69 -2.52
C GLU A 112 -4.24 -4.21 -2.55
N GLN A 113 -4.08 -4.86 -1.39
CA GLN A 113 -3.98 -6.31 -1.29
C GLN A 113 -5.22 -7.01 -1.83
N LYS A 114 -6.42 -6.50 -1.50
CA LYS A 114 -7.67 -7.04 -2.03
C LYS A 114 -7.73 -7.02 -3.56
N LYS A 115 -7.24 -5.95 -4.21
CA LYS A 115 -7.18 -5.89 -5.68
C LYS A 115 -6.23 -6.94 -6.25
N ILE A 116 -5.10 -7.19 -5.59
CA ILE A 116 -4.14 -8.23 -5.96
C ILE A 116 -4.81 -9.61 -5.84
N ASP A 117 -5.44 -9.90 -4.70
CA ASP A 117 -6.06 -11.19 -4.43
C ASP A 117 -7.20 -11.50 -5.42
N GLU A 118 -8.10 -10.55 -5.66
CA GLU A 118 -9.19 -10.69 -6.64
C GLU A 118 -8.66 -10.91 -8.06
N SER A 119 -7.54 -10.28 -8.41
CA SER A 119 -6.90 -10.43 -9.72
C SER A 119 -6.17 -11.75 -9.86
N GLU A 120 -5.50 -12.21 -8.79
CA GLU A 120 -4.83 -13.50 -8.71
C GLU A 120 -5.84 -14.66 -8.81
N GLU A 121 -6.98 -14.57 -8.13
CA GLU A 121 -8.05 -15.56 -8.23
C GLU A 121 -8.56 -15.69 -9.67
N LEU A 122 -8.87 -14.56 -10.30
CA LEU A 122 -9.39 -14.52 -11.66
C LEU A 122 -8.36 -15.00 -12.70
N LEU A 123 -7.09 -14.62 -12.56
CA LEU A 123 -6.02 -15.08 -13.44
C LEU A 123 -5.70 -16.57 -13.21
N SER A 124 -5.75 -17.05 -11.97
CA SER A 124 -5.53 -18.47 -11.65
C SER A 124 -6.60 -19.35 -12.29
N GLY A 125 -7.87 -18.96 -12.16
CA GLY A 125 -8.97 -19.66 -12.83
C GLY A 125 -8.82 -19.69 -14.36
N LEU A 126 -8.35 -18.59 -14.94
CA LEU A 126 -8.04 -18.54 -16.38
C LEU A 126 -6.88 -19.47 -16.76
N MET A 127 -5.77 -19.45 -16.02
CA MET A 127 -4.60 -20.29 -16.33
C MET A 127 -4.93 -21.78 -16.23
N ILE A 128 -5.72 -22.18 -15.23
CA ILE A 128 -6.23 -23.56 -15.11
C ILE A 128 -7.08 -23.92 -16.33
N SER A 129 -7.98 -23.02 -16.75
CA SER A 129 -8.80 -23.24 -17.94
C SER A 129 -7.98 -23.38 -19.21
N LEU A 130 -6.94 -22.55 -19.39
CA LEU A 130 -6.02 -22.65 -20.53
C LEU A 130 -5.27 -23.98 -20.54
N TYR A 131 -4.82 -24.43 -19.36
CA TYR A 131 -4.16 -25.72 -19.20
C TYR A 131 -5.09 -26.89 -19.54
N GLN A 132 -6.31 -26.90 -18.99
CA GLN A 132 -7.31 -27.94 -19.26
C GLN A 132 -7.72 -28.02 -20.74
N ASN A 133 -7.70 -26.90 -21.45
CA ASN A 133 -8.02 -26.85 -22.88
C ASN A 133 -6.80 -27.13 -23.78
N ASN A 134 -5.65 -27.53 -23.21
CA ASN A 134 -4.38 -27.77 -23.92
C ASN A 134 -3.86 -26.54 -24.70
N ILE A 135 -4.26 -25.33 -24.29
CA ILE A 135 -3.70 -24.08 -24.82
C ILE A 135 -2.37 -23.76 -24.12
N LEU A 136 -2.21 -24.23 -22.89
CA LEU A 136 -1.02 -24.06 -22.08
C LEU A 136 -0.56 -25.46 -21.61
N ASP A 137 0.71 -25.78 -21.80
CA ASP A 137 1.31 -27.06 -21.42
C ASP A 137 2.61 -26.86 -20.64
N ASP A 138 3.16 -27.93 -20.08
CA ASP A 138 4.38 -27.89 -19.25
C ASP A 138 5.61 -27.34 -20.01
N ALA A 139 5.66 -27.52 -21.33
CA ALA A 139 6.73 -26.97 -22.17
C ALA A 139 6.59 -25.45 -22.26
N THR A 140 5.38 -24.97 -22.55
CA THR A 140 5.04 -23.55 -22.63
C THR A 140 5.27 -22.85 -21.28
N ILE A 141 4.85 -23.45 -20.16
CA ILE A 141 5.10 -22.89 -18.81
C ILE A 141 6.59 -22.66 -18.57
N LYS A 142 7.44 -23.63 -18.93
CA LYS A 142 8.90 -23.50 -18.78
C LYS A 142 9.50 -22.41 -19.66
N GLU A 143 8.89 -22.13 -20.81
CA GLU A 143 9.32 -21.04 -21.68
C GLU A 143 8.93 -19.66 -21.15
N LEU A 144 7.84 -19.55 -20.38
CA LEU A 144 7.34 -18.33 -19.73
C LEU A 144 8.14 -17.93 -18.47
N ASN A 145 9.46 -18.00 -18.55
CA ASN A 145 10.38 -17.75 -17.44
C ASN A 145 10.78 -16.27 -17.24
N SER A 146 10.03 -15.33 -17.85
CA SER A 146 10.27 -13.90 -17.66
C SER A 146 9.02 -13.09 -18.00
N VAL A 147 8.86 -11.95 -17.32
CA VAL A 147 7.79 -10.95 -17.55
C VAL A 147 7.64 -10.57 -19.03
N ILE A 148 8.74 -10.44 -19.78
CA ILE A 148 8.69 -10.08 -21.21
C ILE A 148 7.99 -11.17 -22.03
N LYS A 149 8.37 -12.43 -21.82
CA LYS A 149 7.76 -13.57 -22.53
C LYS A 149 6.32 -13.77 -22.13
N ILE A 150 6.00 -13.59 -20.85
CA ILE A 150 4.63 -13.58 -20.33
C ILE A 150 3.81 -12.50 -21.02
N GLY A 151 4.34 -11.29 -21.16
CA GLY A 151 3.68 -10.20 -21.88
C GLY A 151 3.37 -10.54 -23.33
N GLN A 152 4.34 -11.09 -24.07
CA GLN A 152 4.15 -11.50 -25.47
C GLN A 152 3.09 -12.59 -25.62
N PHE A 153 3.16 -13.62 -24.78
CA PHE A 153 2.16 -14.69 -24.75
C PHE A 153 0.77 -14.16 -24.40
N TRP A 154 0.68 -13.27 -23.42
CA TRP A 154 -0.57 -12.63 -23.02
C TRP A 154 -1.19 -11.84 -24.18
N GLU A 155 -0.41 -11.03 -24.89
CA GLU A 155 -0.90 -10.30 -26.07
C GLU A 155 -1.40 -11.22 -27.19
N GLN A 156 -0.71 -12.33 -27.43
CA GLN A 156 -1.16 -13.34 -28.39
C GLN A 156 -2.52 -13.93 -27.96
N LEU A 157 -2.68 -14.31 -26.70
CA LEU A 157 -3.96 -14.82 -26.17
C LEU A 157 -5.09 -13.80 -26.29
N LEU A 158 -4.81 -12.51 -26.03
CA LEU A 158 -5.80 -11.44 -26.15
C LEU A 158 -6.29 -11.27 -27.59
N SER A 159 -5.40 -11.43 -28.58
CA SER A 159 -5.74 -11.30 -29.99
C SER A 159 -6.59 -12.46 -30.51
N GLN A 160 -6.48 -13.64 -29.89
CA GLN A 160 -7.12 -14.88 -30.35
C GLN A 160 -8.42 -15.20 -29.61
N ASN A 161 -8.63 -14.64 -28.41
CA ASN A 161 -9.77 -14.98 -27.56
C ASN A 161 -10.48 -13.75 -26.98
N THR A 162 -11.70 -13.49 -27.48
CA THR A 162 -12.52 -12.34 -27.06
C THR A 162 -12.91 -12.38 -25.59
N SER A 163 -13.06 -13.57 -24.99
CA SER A 163 -13.38 -13.71 -23.57
C SER A 163 -12.20 -13.32 -22.69
N ILE A 164 -10.97 -13.73 -23.06
CA ILE A 164 -9.74 -13.33 -22.39
C ILE A 164 -9.51 -11.82 -22.53
N ALA A 165 -9.80 -11.26 -23.71
CA ALA A 165 -9.75 -9.83 -23.94
C ALA A 165 -10.72 -9.05 -23.01
N GLY A 166 -11.92 -9.59 -22.77
CA GLY A 166 -12.88 -9.04 -21.81
C GLY A 166 -12.36 -9.06 -20.37
N ILE A 167 -11.75 -10.18 -19.95
CA ILE A 167 -11.11 -10.33 -18.64
C ILE A 167 -9.97 -9.32 -18.46
N ASN A 168 -9.10 -9.18 -19.45
CA ASN A 168 -8.00 -8.22 -19.42
C ASN A 168 -8.49 -6.76 -19.33
N LYS A 169 -9.56 -6.41 -20.05
CA LYS A 169 -10.18 -5.08 -19.89
C LYS A 169 -10.64 -4.85 -18.45
N LYS A 170 -11.23 -5.84 -17.79
CA LYS A 170 -11.64 -5.75 -16.39
C LYS A 170 -10.44 -5.55 -15.46
N LEU A 171 -9.37 -6.33 -15.63
CA LEU A 171 -8.12 -6.20 -14.84
C LEU A 171 -7.48 -4.82 -15.02
N ARG A 172 -7.44 -4.30 -16.25
CA ARG A 172 -6.87 -2.99 -16.58
C ARG A 172 -7.65 -1.80 -16.00
N LEU A 173 -8.83 -2.00 -15.40
CA LEU A 173 -9.52 -0.96 -14.64
C LEU A 173 -8.84 -0.65 -13.30
N SER A 174 -8.14 -1.64 -12.72
CA SER A 174 -7.49 -1.53 -11.42
C SER A 174 -5.97 -1.70 -11.46
N LEU A 175 -5.44 -2.38 -12.48
CA LEU A 175 -4.04 -2.77 -12.59
C LEU A 175 -3.36 -2.23 -13.86
N LEU A 176 -2.04 -2.06 -13.80
CA LEU A 176 -1.22 -1.90 -14.98
C LEU A 176 -0.98 -3.24 -15.69
N SER A 177 -0.48 -3.21 -16.92
CA SER A 177 -0.10 -4.43 -17.64
C SER A 177 0.99 -5.19 -16.90
N GLU A 178 1.96 -4.45 -16.39
CA GLU A 178 3.11 -4.97 -15.66
C GLU A 178 2.68 -5.72 -14.39
N ASP A 179 1.68 -5.20 -13.68
CA ASP A 179 1.09 -5.88 -12.52
C ASP A 179 0.43 -7.21 -12.90
N ILE A 180 -0.30 -7.23 -14.01
CA ILE A 180 -0.92 -8.45 -14.54
C ILE A 180 0.16 -9.49 -14.85
N TYR A 181 1.26 -9.09 -15.50
CA TYR A 181 2.34 -10.01 -15.86
C TYR A 181 3.05 -10.58 -14.63
N LEU A 182 3.30 -9.76 -13.60
CA LEU A 182 3.87 -10.21 -12.33
C LEU A 182 2.95 -11.20 -11.61
N ILE A 183 1.64 -10.96 -11.62
CA ILE A 183 0.66 -11.90 -11.03
C ILE A 183 0.67 -13.22 -11.82
N ILE A 184 0.70 -13.17 -13.15
CA ILE A 184 0.78 -14.37 -13.99
C ILE A 184 2.06 -15.16 -13.69
N GLU A 185 3.21 -14.49 -13.62
CA GLU A 185 4.49 -15.11 -13.27
C GLU A 185 4.39 -15.86 -11.93
N LYS A 186 3.85 -15.19 -10.90
CA LYS A 186 3.60 -15.79 -9.59
C LYS A 186 2.69 -17.03 -9.68
N ILE A 187 1.64 -17.00 -10.48
CA ILE A 187 0.74 -18.15 -10.68
C ILE A 187 1.47 -19.32 -11.35
N LEU A 188 2.22 -19.05 -12.42
CA LEU A 188 2.94 -20.08 -13.16
C LEU A 188 3.98 -20.79 -12.29
N THR A 189 4.70 -20.04 -11.43
CA THR A 189 5.65 -20.62 -10.46
C THR A 189 5.01 -21.50 -9.39
N LYS A 190 3.68 -21.42 -9.18
CA LYS A 190 2.95 -22.33 -8.27
C LYS A 190 2.47 -23.61 -8.95
N ILE A 191 2.37 -23.59 -10.28
CA ILE A 191 1.94 -24.74 -11.10
C ILE A 191 3.13 -25.66 -11.40
N THR A 192 4.35 -25.11 -11.46
CA THR A 192 5.61 -25.83 -11.63
C THR A 192 6.25 -26.20 -10.30
#